data_AF-A0A432KFW4-F1
#
_entry.id   AF-A0A432KFW4-F1
#
_cell.length_a   1.000
_cell.length_b   1.000
_cell.length_c   1.000
_cell.angle_alpha   90.00
_cell.angle_beta   90.00
_cell.angle_gamma   90.00
#
_symmetry.space_group_name_H-M   'P 1'
#
loop_
_entity.id
_entity.type
_entity.pdbx_description
1 polymer ?
#
loop_
_entity_poly.entity_id
_entity_poly.type
_entity_poly.pdbx_seq_one_letter_code
_entity_poly.pdbx_strand_id
1 'polypeptide(L)'
;MALISKKKKIFPVSNALMKYLGNHGRKLDIPIKYSDLTRANNAIPLYDSEDNDTLWETLFFPQDDMKHIYYGLKNIYAILKADGDLSVMEHLYVDRVDACTYGNTYPFRVRIVNQINDNFDYFYIKKADASRIYGLELEHLLSPNRMSYIVNGDTLIEEHIPGIPGDQFIRNYMNDDKLNKIRLAKEFVKFT
;
A
#
# COMPACT_ATOMS: atom_id res chain seq x y z
N MET A 1 4.49 8.97 -23.03
CA MET A 1 4.47 9.25 -21.57
C MET A 1 3.39 10.26 -21.27
N ALA A 2 2.36 9.90 -20.49
CA ALA A 2 1.40 10.89 -20.00
C ALA A 2 2.15 11.91 -19.11
N LEU A 3 2.05 13.20 -19.43
CA LEU A 3 2.69 14.25 -18.62
C LEU A 3 1.82 14.54 -17.40
N ILE A 4 2.37 14.37 -16.19
CA ILE A 4 1.69 14.81 -14.96
C ILE A 4 1.61 16.34 -14.98
N SER A 5 0.42 16.90 -15.20
CA SER A 5 0.24 18.35 -15.24
C SER A 5 0.38 19.00 -13.86
N LYS A 6 0.02 18.28 -12.78
CA LYS A 6 0.05 18.75 -11.40
C LYS A 6 0.39 17.61 -10.44
N LYS A 7 1.45 17.79 -9.65
CA LYS A 7 1.72 16.94 -8.49
C LYS A 7 0.98 17.46 -7.25
N LYS A 8 0.51 16.54 -6.41
CA LYS A 8 -0.10 16.86 -5.12
C LYS A 8 0.95 17.50 -4.20
N LYS A 9 0.55 18.53 -3.46
CA LYS A 9 1.38 19.10 -2.39
C LYS A 9 1.42 18.11 -1.21
N ILE A 10 2.62 17.79 -0.75
CA ILE A 10 2.82 16.93 0.43
C ILE A 10 2.65 17.79 1.67
N PHE A 11 1.75 17.41 2.57
CA PHE A 11 1.54 18.10 3.83
C PHE A 11 2.34 17.41 4.95
N PRO A 12 3.17 18.15 5.70
CA PRO A 12 3.96 17.55 6.78
C PRO A 12 3.05 17.02 7.88
N VAL A 13 3.41 15.89 8.46
CA VAL A 13 2.71 15.32 9.61
C VAL A 13 3.09 16.13 10.85
N SER A 14 2.11 16.79 11.47
CA SER A 14 2.34 17.64 12.63
C SER A 14 2.65 16.79 13.88
N ASN A 15 3.33 17.38 14.87
CA ASN A 15 3.56 16.72 16.16
C ASN A 15 2.26 16.33 16.87
N ALA A 16 1.20 17.15 16.74
CA ALA A 16 -0.11 16.85 17.29
C ALA A 16 -0.74 15.61 16.61
N LEU A 17 -0.65 15.51 15.29
CA LEU A 17 -1.12 14.33 14.55
C LEU A 17 -0.28 13.09 14.91
N MET A 18 1.04 13.20 14.98
CA MET A 18 1.90 12.08 15.40
C MET A 18 1.59 11.60 16.82
N LYS A 19 1.28 12.51 17.75
CA LYS A 19 0.86 12.15 19.11
C LYS A 19 -0.48 11.43 19.10
N TYR A 20 -1.45 11.93 18.32
CA TYR A 20 -2.74 11.26 18.12
C TYR A 20 -2.55 9.84 17.57
N LEU A 21 -1.77 9.67 16.52
CA LEU A 21 -1.49 8.34 15.94
C LEU A 21 -0.86 7.38 16.97
N GLY A 22 0.05 7.87 17.81
CA GLY A 22 0.61 7.09 18.92
C GLY A 22 -0.43 6.64 19.93
N ASN A 23 -1.32 7.54 20.35
CA ASN A 23 -2.39 7.22 21.29
C ASN A 23 -3.41 6.20 20.74
N HIS A 24 -3.50 6.07 19.43
CA HIS A 24 -4.42 5.16 18.74
C HIS A 24 -3.74 3.92 18.14
N GLY A 25 -2.49 3.63 18.51
CA GLY A 25 -1.78 2.42 18.06
C GLY A 25 -1.35 2.43 16.60
N ARG A 26 -1.35 3.59 15.93
CA ARG A 26 -0.99 3.76 14.51
C ARG A 26 0.43 4.24 14.29
N LYS A 27 1.11 4.67 15.35
CA LYS A 27 2.54 4.99 15.32
C LYS A 27 3.32 3.86 15.97
N LEU A 28 4.04 3.10 15.16
CA LEU A 28 4.89 1.98 15.59
C LEU A 28 6.30 2.17 15.06
N ASP A 29 7.28 1.61 15.75
CA ASP A 29 8.63 1.50 15.21
C ASP A 29 8.68 0.40 14.16
N ILE A 30 9.40 0.68 13.07
CA ILE A 30 9.46 -0.18 11.89
C ILE A 30 10.93 -0.41 11.52
N PRO A 31 11.27 -1.62 11.05
CA PRO A 31 12.65 -1.97 10.71
C PRO A 31 13.14 -1.32 9.42
N ILE A 32 12.21 -0.91 8.55
CA ILE A 32 12.48 -0.35 7.23
C ILE A 32 11.62 0.89 7.02
N LYS A 33 12.25 1.97 6.57
CA LYS A 33 11.65 3.25 6.23
C LYS A 33 11.53 3.40 4.72
N TYR A 34 10.74 4.37 4.28
CA TYR A 34 10.59 4.74 2.89
C TYR A 34 11.95 5.00 2.19
N SER A 35 12.87 5.68 2.87
CA SER A 35 14.20 5.99 2.35
C SER A 35 15.04 4.76 2.05
N ASP A 36 14.83 3.65 2.76
CA ASP A 36 15.57 2.41 2.52
C ASP A 36 15.24 1.82 1.15
N LEU A 37 13.97 1.89 0.75
CA LEU A 37 13.53 1.39 -0.56
C LEU A 37 13.98 2.27 -1.73
N THR A 38 14.33 3.54 -1.46
CA THR A 38 14.91 4.43 -2.49
C THR A 38 16.35 4.08 -2.85
N ARG A 39 16.99 3.15 -2.13
CA ARG A 39 18.36 2.67 -2.42
C ARG A 39 18.41 1.54 -3.47
N ALA A 40 17.30 1.22 -4.11
CA ALA A 40 17.29 0.31 -5.25
C ALA A 40 18.30 0.78 -6.32
N ASN A 41 19.08 -0.14 -6.87
CA ASN A 41 20.13 0.16 -7.84
C ASN A 41 19.77 -0.22 -9.27
N ASN A 42 18.72 -1.02 -9.46
CA ASN A 42 18.17 -1.36 -10.77
C ASN A 42 16.63 -1.44 -10.69
N ALA A 43 15.98 -1.27 -11.84
CA ALA A 43 14.54 -1.43 -11.99
C ALA A 43 14.21 -1.95 -13.39
N ILE A 44 13.11 -2.70 -13.52
CA ILE A 44 12.55 -3.14 -14.82
C ILE A 44 11.06 -2.79 -14.89
N PRO A 45 10.53 -2.37 -16.05
CA PRO A 45 9.09 -2.15 -16.21
C PRO A 45 8.30 -3.44 -15.94
N LEU A 46 7.16 -3.30 -15.26
CA LEU A 46 6.22 -4.38 -15.01
C LEU A 46 5.09 -4.28 -16.02
N TYR A 47 4.96 -5.31 -16.86
CA TYR A 47 3.85 -5.45 -17.82
C TYR A 47 2.76 -6.35 -17.24
N ASP A 48 1.51 -6.12 -17.65
CA ASP A 48 0.41 -7.03 -17.33
C ASP A 48 0.38 -8.26 -18.25
N SER A 49 -0.60 -9.13 -18.07
CA SER A 49 -0.76 -10.35 -18.87
C SER A 49 -1.06 -10.11 -20.34
N GLU A 50 -1.46 -8.89 -20.71
CA GLU A 50 -1.77 -8.47 -22.08
C GLU A 50 -0.62 -7.64 -22.69
N ASP A 51 0.55 -7.61 -22.04
CA ASP A 51 1.74 -6.84 -22.43
C ASP A 51 1.53 -5.32 -22.39
N ASN A 52 0.53 -4.83 -21.63
CA ASN A 52 0.36 -3.40 -21.40
C ASN A 52 1.27 -2.92 -20.27
N ASP A 53 1.84 -1.73 -20.46
CA ASP A 53 2.66 -1.07 -19.43
C ASP A 53 1.78 -0.70 -18.22
N THR A 54 2.11 -1.26 -17.05
CA THR A 54 1.36 -0.99 -15.81
C THR A 54 1.77 0.34 -15.15
N LEU A 55 2.81 1.01 -15.64
CA LEU A 55 3.46 2.17 -15.03
C LEU A 55 4.10 1.89 -13.67
N TRP A 56 4.31 0.61 -13.35
CA TRP A 56 5.10 0.15 -12.22
C TRP A 56 6.42 -0.39 -12.72
N GLU A 57 7.45 -0.26 -11.90
CA GLU A 57 8.76 -0.85 -12.13
C GLU A 57 9.13 -1.75 -10.96
N THR A 58 9.52 -2.99 -11.22
CA THR A 58 10.05 -3.90 -10.21
C THR A 58 11.49 -3.50 -9.88
N LEU A 59 11.75 -3.29 -8.60
CA LEU A 59 13.02 -2.81 -8.06
C LEU A 59 13.93 -3.96 -7.63
N PHE A 60 15.23 -3.74 -7.81
CA PHE A 60 16.29 -4.60 -7.31
C PHE A 60 17.22 -3.81 -6.39
N PHE A 61 17.67 -4.49 -5.35
CA PHE A 61 18.53 -3.93 -4.31
C PHE A 61 19.92 -4.57 -4.37
N PRO A 62 20.98 -3.84 -3.96
CA PRO A 62 22.29 -4.44 -3.76
C PRO A 62 22.20 -5.67 -2.84
N GLN A 63 22.96 -6.72 -3.15
CA GLN A 63 22.87 -8.01 -2.43
C GLN A 63 23.08 -7.87 -0.91
N ASP A 64 23.97 -6.97 -0.50
CA ASP A 64 24.26 -6.71 0.92
C ASP A 64 23.10 -6.03 1.65
N ASP A 65 22.30 -5.20 0.97
CA ASP A 65 21.14 -4.50 1.56
C ASP A 65 19.85 -5.32 1.42
N MET A 66 19.75 -6.15 0.38
CA MET A 66 18.55 -6.93 0.06
C MET A 66 18.09 -7.81 1.23
N LYS A 67 19.02 -8.47 1.94
CA LYS A 67 18.69 -9.31 3.11
C LYS A 67 18.00 -8.49 4.20
N HIS A 68 18.56 -7.32 4.51
CA HIS A 68 18.02 -6.42 5.53
C HIS A 68 16.65 -5.86 5.12
N ILE A 69 16.54 -5.39 3.87
CA ILE A 69 15.28 -4.86 3.32
C ILE A 69 14.20 -5.93 3.35
N TYR A 70 14.45 -7.13 2.80
CA TYR A 70 13.42 -8.16 2.70
C TYR A 70 13.01 -8.67 4.08
N TYR A 71 13.95 -8.84 5.00
CA TYR A 71 13.64 -9.17 6.39
C TYR A 71 12.73 -8.11 7.03
N GLY A 72 13.04 -6.84 6.86
CA GLY A 72 12.22 -5.76 7.41
C GLY A 72 10.85 -5.64 6.75
N LEU A 73 10.73 -5.90 5.45
CA LEU A 73 9.44 -5.96 4.75
C LEU A 73 8.56 -7.10 5.27
N LYS A 74 9.13 -8.27 5.56
CA LYS A 74 8.40 -9.39 6.19
C LYS A 74 7.92 -9.04 7.59
N ASN A 75 8.75 -8.38 8.40
CA ASN A 75 8.36 -7.88 9.72
C ASN A 75 7.20 -6.89 9.62
N ILE A 76 7.28 -5.92 8.71
CA ILE A 76 6.20 -4.94 8.49
C ILE A 76 4.89 -5.65 8.16
N TYR A 77 4.94 -6.66 7.27
CA TYR A 77 3.76 -7.45 6.94
C TYR A 77 3.18 -8.20 8.15
N ALA A 78 4.03 -8.83 8.98
CA ALA A 78 3.61 -9.51 10.19
C ALA A 78 2.94 -8.54 11.19
N ILE A 79 3.48 -7.33 11.35
CA ILE A 79 2.88 -6.28 12.18
C ILE A 79 1.51 -5.87 11.63
N LEU A 80 1.37 -5.69 10.32
CA LEU A 80 0.10 -5.26 9.69
C LEU A 80 -1.03 -6.31 9.78
N LYS A 81 -0.69 -7.61 9.66
CA LYS A 81 -1.67 -8.69 9.44
C LYS A 81 -1.85 -9.64 10.62
N ALA A 82 -0.83 -9.80 11.46
CA ALA A 82 -0.81 -10.82 12.50
C ALA A 82 -0.63 -10.22 13.91
N ASP A 83 -0.95 -8.92 14.08
CA ASP A 83 -0.76 -8.17 15.33
C ASP A 83 0.67 -8.33 15.89
N GLY A 84 1.66 -8.48 14.99
CA GLY A 84 3.07 -8.67 15.35
C GLY A 84 3.48 -10.13 15.64
N ASP A 85 2.64 -11.13 15.37
CA ASP A 85 3.03 -12.54 15.47
C ASP A 85 4.11 -12.88 14.41
N LEU A 86 5.35 -12.91 14.87
CA LEU A 86 6.53 -13.18 14.05
C LEU A 86 6.62 -14.64 13.59
N SER A 87 5.85 -15.57 14.17
CA SER A 87 5.85 -16.98 13.76
C SER A 87 5.40 -17.15 12.30
N VAL A 88 4.54 -16.24 11.82
CA VAL A 88 4.06 -16.23 10.43
C VAL A 88 5.19 -15.89 9.44
N MET A 89 6.25 -15.19 9.87
CA MET A 89 7.34 -14.75 9.00
C MET A 89 8.18 -15.88 8.39
N GLU A 90 8.19 -17.06 9.02
CA GLU A 90 8.98 -18.21 8.57
C GLU A 90 8.53 -18.66 7.18
N HIS A 91 7.22 -18.63 6.94
CA HIS A 91 6.61 -19.09 5.69
C HIS A 91 6.32 -17.97 4.70
N LEU A 92 6.78 -16.74 4.98
CA LEU A 92 6.61 -15.61 4.07
C LEU A 92 7.90 -15.32 3.32
N TYR A 93 7.76 -14.92 2.05
CA TYR A 93 8.83 -14.30 1.28
C TYR A 93 8.33 -13.07 0.54
N VAL A 94 9.26 -12.13 0.30
CA VAL A 94 9.03 -10.99 -0.58
C VAL A 94 9.24 -11.48 -2.00
N ASP A 95 8.17 -11.50 -2.80
CA ASP A 95 8.23 -11.89 -4.21
C ASP A 95 8.82 -10.74 -5.04
N ARG A 96 8.30 -9.53 -4.85
CA ARG A 96 8.82 -8.32 -5.49
C ARG A 96 8.46 -7.04 -4.75
N VAL A 97 9.26 -6.00 -5.01
CA VAL A 97 8.97 -4.63 -4.61
C VAL A 97 8.84 -3.81 -5.87
N ASP A 98 7.68 -3.22 -6.09
CA ASP A 98 7.38 -2.40 -7.25
C ASP A 98 7.34 -0.92 -6.85
N ALA A 99 7.91 -0.02 -7.63
CA ALA A 99 7.70 1.42 -7.51
C ALA A 99 6.80 1.94 -8.62
N CYS A 100 5.87 2.83 -8.27
CA CYS A 100 5.10 3.57 -9.26
C CYS A 100 5.83 4.87 -9.60
N THR A 101 6.50 4.90 -10.75
CA THR A 101 7.22 6.09 -11.25
C THR A 101 6.28 7.27 -11.53
N TYR A 102 5.03 6.97 -11.84
CA TYR A 102 3.97 7.95 -12.11
C TYR A 102 3.29 8.46 -10.82
N GLY A 103 3.47 7.80 -9.68
CA GLY A 103 2.83 8.17 -8.42
C GLY A 103 3.38 9.48 -7.84
N ASN A 104 2.51 10.29 -7.24
CA ASN A 104 2.87 11.60 -6.67
C ASN A 104 4.11 11.59 -5.77
N THR A 105 4.24 10.54 -4.96
CA THR A 105 5.28 10.39 -3.93
C THR A 105 6.16 9.18 -4.17
N TYR A 106 6.24 8.67 -5.41
CA TYR A 106 6.98 7.46 -5.76
C TYR A 106 6.67 6.29 -4.79
N PRO A 107 5.38 5.89 -4.69
CA PRO A 107 4.96 4.88 -3.72
C PRO A 107 5.49 3.50 -4.11
N PHE A 108 5.82 2.70 -3.11
CA PHE A 108 6.21 1.31 -3.27
C PHE A 108 5.03 0.39 -2.97
N ARG A 109 4.92 -0.68 -3.74
CA ARG A 109 4.03 -1.82 -3.52
C ARG A 109 4.87 -3.05 -3.30
N VAL A 110 4.66 -3.72 -2.17
CA VAL A 110 5.40 -4.94 -1.81
C VAL A 110 4.46 -6.12 -1.97
N ARG A 111 4.87 -7.10 -2.78
CA ARG A 111 4.17 -8.37 -2.95
C ARG A 111 4.77 -9.40 -1.99
N ILE A 112 3.97 -9.88 -1.06
CA ILE A 112 4.34 -10.94 -0.12
C ILE A 112 3.60 -12.21 -0.51
N VAL A 113 4.30 -13.34 -0.50
CA VAL A 113 3.72 -14.65 -0.77
C VAL A 113 3.90 -15.56 0.44
N ASN A 114 2.86 -16.32 0.75
CA ASN A 114 2.89 -17.37 1.76
C ASN A 114 3.21 -18.71 1.11
N GLN A 115 4.31 -19.32 1.52
CA GLN A 115 4.84 -20.57 0.97
C GLN A 115 3.95 -21.79 1.25
N ILE A 116 3.10 -21.76 2.27
CA ILE A 116 2.25 -22.90 2.65
C ILE A 116 1.08 -23.07 1.66
N ASN A 117 0.46 -21.95 1.26
CA ASN A 117 -0.78 -21.97 0.47
C ASN A 117 -0.67 -21.23 -0.87
N ASP A 118 0.51 -20.70 -1.19
CA ASP A 118 0.82 -19.92 -2.40
C ASP A 118 -0.06 -18.66 -2.58
N ASN A 119 -0.75 -18.24 -1.51
CA ASN A 119 -1.50 -17.00 -1.51
C ASN A 119 -0.55 -15.82 -1.43
N PHE A 120 -0.89 -14.76 -2.14
CA PHE A 120 -0.16 -13.51 -2.11
C PHE A 120 -1.02 -12.38 -1.57
N ASP A 121 -0.36 -11.39 -1.00
CA ASP A 121 -0.97 -10.14 -0.60
C ASP A 121 -0.04 -8.98 -0.94
N TYR A 122 -0.58 -7.78 -0.87
CA TYR A 122 0.14 -6.55 -1.08
C TYR A 122 0.05 -5.64 0.15
N PHE A 123 1.07 -4.82 0.31
CA PHE A 123 0.98 -3.61 1.12
C PHE A 123 1.80 -2.52 0.45
N TYR A 124 1.55 -1.28 0.87
CA TYR A 124 2.16 -0.11 0.25
C TYR A 124 3.01 0.65 1.25
N ILE A 125 4.18 1.10 0.80
CA ILE A 125 5.05 2.00 1.54
C ILE A 125 5.09 3.32 0.79
N LYS A 126 4.73 4.40 1.48
CA LYS A 126 4.59 5.74 0.92
C LYS A 126 5.32 6.73 1.80
N LYS A 127 5.73 7.85 1.21
CA LYS A 127 6.10 9.02 1.99
C LYS A 127 4.88 9.50 2.78
N ALA A 128 5.04 9.68 4.09
CA ALA A 128 3.98 10.14 4.97
C ALA A 128 3.52 11.54 4.58
N ASP A 129 2.21 11.69 4.50
CA ASP A 129 1.52 12.90 4.08
C ASP A 129 0.28 13.03 4.95
N ALA A 130 0.17 14.14 5.68
CA ALA A 130 -0.92 14.36 6.62
C ALA A 130 -2.28 14.22 5.94
N SER A 131 -2.42 14.66 4.69
CA SER A 131 -3.69 14.56 3.97
C SER A 131 -4.10 13.11 3.65
N ARG A 132 -3.15 12.20 3.42
CA ARG A 132 -3.46 10.76 3.27
C ARG A 132 -3.80 10.14 4.61
N ILE A 133 -3.06 10.47 5.66
CA ILE A 133 -3.32 9.98 7.03
C ILE A 133 -4.71 10.39 7.50
N TYR A 134 -5.11 11.66 7.33
CA TYR A 134 -6.47 12.09 7.66
C TYR A 134 -7.53 11.35 6.85
N GLY A 135 -7.26 11.07 5.57
CA GLY A 135 -8.16 10.25 4.75
C GLY A 135 -8.31 8.83 5.30
N LEU A 136 -7.20 8.19 5.67
CA LEU A 136 -7.20 6.86 6.28
C LEU A 136 -7.92 6.84 7.64
N GLU A 137 -7.76 7.90 8.44
CA GLU A 137 -8.49 8.04 9.70
C GLU A 137 -9.99 8.17 9.50
N LEU A 138 -10.42 9.03 8.57
CA LEU A 138 -11.83 9.19 8.26
C LEU A 138 -12.42 7.89 7.74
N GLU A 139 -11.71 7.20 6.85
CA GLU A 139 -12.14 5.90 6.34
C GLU A 139 -12.21 4.85 7.46
N HIS A 140 -11.20 4.78 8.33
CA HIS A 140 -11.20 3.86 9.47
C HIS A 140 -12.36 4.12 10.45
N LEU A 141 -12.76 5.38 10.64
CA LEU A 141 -13.83 5.78 11.57
C LEU A 141 -15.24 5.60 10.98
N LEU A 142 -15.40 5.81 9.68
CA LEU A 142 -16.71 5.87 9.02
C LEU A 142 -17.05 4.60 8.23
N SER A 143 -16.05 3.85 7.78
CA SER A 143 -16.24 2.63 7.00
C SER A 143 -16.53 1.44 7.92
N PRO A 144 -17.38 0.49 7.50
CA PRO A 144 -17.50 -0.80 8.18
C PRO A 144 -16.18 -1.60 8.11
N ASN A 145 -15.33 -1.32 7.11
CA ASN A 145 -14.03 -1.93 6.98
C ASN A 145 -12.99 -1.08 7.71
N ARG A 146 -12.34 -1.66 8.72
CA ARG A 146 -11.22 -1.00 9.39
C ARG A 146 -10.00 -0.99 8.48
N MET A 147 -9.37 0.18 8.36
CA MET A 147 -8.11 0.32 7.64
C MET A 147 -6.95 -0.06 8.56
N SER A 148 -6.08 -0.98 8.13
CA SER A 148 -4.80 -1.26 8.79
C SER A 148 -3.67 -0.44 8.16
N TYR A 149 -3.04 0.41 8.96
CA TYR A 149 -1.94 1.25 8.50
C TYR A 149 -1.06 1.70 9.67
N ILE A 150 0.20 2.02 9.38
CA ILE A 150 1.23 2.38 10.34
C ILE A 150 1.98 3.62 9.85
N VAL A 151 2.35 4.51 10.77
CA VAL A 151 3.16 5.70 10.48
C VAL A 151 4.40 5.73 11.37
N ASN A 152 5.58 5.91 10.76
CA ASN A 152 6.82 6.18 11.48
C ASN A 152 7.61 7.29 10.77
N GLY A 153 7.77 8.44 11.44
CA GLY A 153 8.45 9.59 10.86
C GLY A 153 7.83 10.03 9.54
N ASP A 154 8.58 9.93 8.46
CA ASP A 154 8.18 10.25 7.09
C ASP A 154 7.71 9.03 6.28
N THR A 155 7.48 7.90 6.94
CA THR A 155 7.05 6.64 6.31
C THR A 155 5.62 6.32 6.71
N LEU A 156 4.76 6.09 5.71
CA LEU A 156 3.41 5.57 5.85
C LEU A 156 3.38 4.18 5.23
N ILE A 157 2.92 3.20 5.98
CA ILE A 157 2.66 1.84 5.52
C ILE A 157 1.15 1.64 5.56
N GLU A 158 0.55 1.19 4.48
CA GLU A 158 -0.88 0.87 4.43
C GLU A 158 -1.10 -0.51 3.83
N GLU A 159 -2.05 -1.24 4.42
CA GLU A 159 -2.53 -2.51 3.89
C GLU A 159 -3.15 -2.32 2.51
N HIS A 160 -3.09 -3.36 1.67
CA HIS A 160 -3.85 -3.37 0.45
C HIS A 160 -5.35 -3.41 0.74
N ILE A 161 -6.06 -2.40 0.23
CA ILE A 161 -7.52 -2.41 0.18
C ILE A 161 -7.96 -3.23 -1.03
N PRO A 162 -8.58 -4.41 -0.85
CA PRO A 162 -9.03 -5.24 -1.96
C PRO A 162 -10.20 -4.56 -2.70
N GLY A 163 -10.18 -4.60 -4.03
CA GLY A 163 -11.24 -4.02 -4.84
C GLY A 163 -10.86 -3.91 -6.32
N ILE A 164 -11.84 -3.53 -7.14
CA ILE A 164 -11.63 -3.22 -8.55
C ILE A 164 -11.39 -1.71 -8.64
N PRO A 165 -10.31 -1.24 -9.31
CA PRO A 165 -10.11 0.18 -9.57
C PRO A 165 -11.34 0.79 -10.23
N GLY A 166 -11.79 1.95 -9.76
CA GLY A 166 -13.07 2.53 -10.21
C GLY A 166 -13.15 2.77 -11.72
N ASP A 167 -12.04 3.12 -12.36
CA ASP A 167 -11.95 3.31 -13.80
C ASP A 167 -12.05 1.98 -14.59
N GLN A 168 -11.47 0.90 -14.07
CA GLN A 168 -11.66 -0.44 -14.64
C GLN A 168 -13.08 -0.94 -14.41
N PHE A 169 -13.65 -0.68 -13.23
CA PHE A 169 -15.04 -0.99 -12.93
C PHE A 169 -15.98 -0.31 -13.92
N ILE A 170 -15.79 0.99 -14.16
CA ILE A 170 -16.58 1.77 -15.12
C ILE A 170 -16.45 1.21 -16.53
N ARG A 171 -15.23 0.91 -16.98
CA ARG A 171 -14.98 0.41 -18.34
C ARG A 171 -15.56 -0.99 -18.58
N ASN A 172 -15.39 -1.90 -17.62
CA ASN A 172 -15.60 -3.32 -17.87
C ASN A 172 -16.89 -3.86 -17.25
N TYR A 173 -17.44 -3.22 -16.21
CA TYR A 173 -18.51 -3.80 -15.39
C TYR A 173 -19.74 -2.91 -15.20
N MET A 174 -19.64 -1.59 -15.40
CA MET A 174 -20.75 -0.66 -15.14
C MET A 174 -22.00 -0.93 -16.00
N ASN A 175 -21.81 -1.46 -17.21
CA ASN A 175 -22.88 -1.80 -18.15
C ASN A 175 -23.19 -3.31 -18.21
N ASP A 176 -22.65 -4.11 -17.29
CA ASP A 176 -22.96 -5.54 -17.23
C ASP A 176 -24.42 -5.74 -16.78
N ASP A 177 -25.21 -6.48 -17.56
CA ASP A 177 -26.61 -6.80 -17.23
C ASP A 177 -26.74 -7.61 -15.92
N LYS A 178 -25.68 -8.29 -15.50
CA LYS A 178 -25.62 -9.02 -14.22
C LYS A 178 -25.32 -8.11 -13.03
N LEU A 179 -24.96 -6.85 -13.26
CA LEU A 179 -24.68 -5.90 -12.18
C LEU A 179 -25.95 -5.59 -11.39
N ASN A 180 -25.96 -5.97 -10.11
CA ASN A 180 -27.05 -5.62 -9.21
C ASN A 180 -26.93 -4.15 -8.75
N LYS A 181 -27.51 -3.25 -9.56
CA LYS A 181 -27.49 -1.79 -9.33
C LYS A 181 -28.07 -1.39 -7.97
N ILE A 182 -29.09 -2.10 -7.48
CA ILE A 182 -29.70 -1.84 -6.17
C ILE A 182 -28.72 -2.16 -5.04
N ARG A 183 -28.04 -3.32 -5.11
CA ARG A 183 -27.03 -3.69 -4.12
C ARG A 183 -25.86 -2.72 -4.13
N LEU A 184 -25.37 -2.34 -5.32
CA LEU A 184 -24.31 -1.34 -5.45
C LEU A 184 -24.71 -0.02 -4.77
N ALA A 185 -25.91 0.50 -5.08
CA ALA A 185 -26.40 1.73 -4.45
C ALA A 185 -26.53 1.60 -2.92
N LYS A 186 -26.98 0.45 -2.40
CA LYS A 186 -27.06 0.20 -0.95
C LYS A 186 -25.69 0.13 -0.26
N GLU A 187 -24.65 -0.32 -0.95
CA GLU A 187 -23.30 -0.36 -0.38
C GLU A 187 -22.65 1.03 -0.33
N PHE A 188 -22.93 1.90 -1.31
CA PHE A 188 -22.30 3.22 -1.44
C PHE A 188 -23.13 4.39 -0.90
N VAL A 189 -24.46 4.26 -0.80
CA VAL A 189 -25.37 5.28 -0.26
C VAL A 189 -25.88 4.80 1.10
N LYS A 190 -25.18 5.16 2.17
CA LYS A 190 -25.56 4.77 3.55
C LYS A 190 -25.98 5.93 4.45
N PHE A 191 -26.02 7.17 3.94
CA PHE A 191 -26.44 8.33 4.72
C PHE A 191 -27.32 9.27 3.90
N THR A 192 -28.49 9.59 4.44
CA THR A 192 -29.32 10.75 4.10
C THR A 192 -29.39 11.64 5.33
#